data_AF-A0A2T3ZG01-F1
#
_entry.id   AF-A0A2T3ZG01-F1
#
_cell.length_a   1.000
_cell.length_b   1.000
_cell.length_c   1.000
_cell.angle_alpha   90.00
_cell.angle_beta   90.00
_cell.angle_gamma   90.00
#
_symmetry.space_group_name_H-M   'P 1'
#
loop_
_entity.id
_entity.type
_entity.pdbx_description
1 polymer ?
#
loop_
_entity_poly.entity_id
_entity_poly.type
_entity_poly.pdbx_seq_one_letter_code
_entity_poly.pdbx_strand_id
1 'polypeptide(L)'
;MLFKTTILLPALVALGLATAVPGPEVEDDLVARGPEFEEDLAARGAFVEDDLAGRDLEDDLAARSGHGHPDCGQFASWSSQFNRCFCRQPGYIFYPNGKFCCQRDYTYYPDGRVCCPRSYFYDHQRHRCCRRQDYDFKHGRCRH
;
A
#
# COMPACT_ATOMS: atom_id res chain seq x y z
N MET A 1 0.95 -55.50 -26.21
CA MET A 1 -0.43 -55.34 -26.68
C MET A 1 -0.64 -53.87 -27.00
N LEU A 2 -0.70 -53.57 -28.31
CA LEU A 2 -1.05 -52.26 -28.87
C LEU A 2 -2.55 -52.06 -28.76
N PHE A 3 -3.00 -50.90 -28.28
CA PHE A 3 -4.22 -50.28 -28.79
C PHE A 3 -3.95 -48.82 -29.12
N LYS A 4 -3.54 -48.63 -30.38
CA LYS A 4 -3.81 -47.45 -31.21
C LYS A 4 -5.33 -47.28 -31.29
N THR A 5 -5.86 -46.10 -30.94
CA THR A 5 -6.97 -45.53 -31.72
C THR A 5 -7.14 -44.02 -31.51
N THR A 6 -6.66 -43.29 -32.51
CA THR A 6 -7.09 -41.97 -32.96
C THR A 6 -8.61 -41.93 -33.16
N ILE A 7 -9.31 -40.96 -32.58
CA ILE A 7 -10.69 -40.58 -32.94
C ILE A 7 -10.67 -39.05 -33.06
N LEU A 8 -10.39 -38.50 -34.24
CA LEU A 8 -11.36 -38.04 -35.25
C LEU A 8 -12.29 -36.93 -34.74
N LEU A 9 -11.94 -35.68 -35.10
CA LEU A 9 -12.91 -34.60 -35.27
C LEU A 9 -13.99 -35.02 -36.28
N PRO A 10 -15.22 -34.52 -36.13
CA PRO A 10 -16.00 -34.06 -37.26
C PRO A 10 -16.12 -32.54 -37.22
N ALA A 11 -15.57 -31.91 -38.25
CA ALA A 11 -16.00 -30.60 -38.72
C ALA A 11 -17.40 -30.71 -39.38
N LEU A 12 -18.05 -29.55 -39.53
CA LEU A 12 -19.24 -29.21 -40.34
C LEU A 12 -20.61 -29.26 -39.63
N VAL A 13 -21.08 -28.07 -39.26
CA VAL A 13 -22.35 -27.55 -39.77
C VAL A 13 -22.16 -26.07 -40.14
N ALA A 14 -22.33 -25.78 -41.43
CA ALA A 14 -22.43 -24.44 -42.00
C ALA A 14 -23.82 -24.28 -42.64
N LEU A 15 -24.22 -23.02 -42.85
CA LEU A 15 -25.44 -22.47 -43.51
C LEU A 15 -26.63 -22.31 -42.56
N GLY A 16 -27.34 -21.18 -42.47
CA GLY A 16 -27.38 -19.88 -43.16
C GLY A 16 -28.54 -19.10 -42.51
N LEU A 17 -28.56 -17.77 -42.43
CA LEU A 17 -29.16 -16.89 -43.43
C LEU A 17 -29.00 -15.42 -42.98
N ALA A 18 -28.83 -14.57 -43.98
CA ALA A 18 -28.57 -13.14 -43.92
C ALA A 18 -29.64 -12.33 -43.19
N THR A 19 -29.20 -11.28 -42.49
CA THR A 19 -29.73 -9.93 -42.73
C THR A 19 -28.54 -8.97 -42.80
N ALA A 20 -28.39 -8.36 -43.97
CA ALA A 20 -27.47 -7.27 -44.22
C ALA A 20 -28.05 -6.00 -43.57
N VAL A 21 -27.24 -5.30 -42.78
CA VAL A 21 -27.47 -3.88 -42.47
C VAL A 21 -26.25 -3.11 -42.98
N PRO A 22 -26.28 -2.57 -44.20
CA PRO A 22 -25.34 -1.54 -44.58
C PRO A 22 -25.75 -0.24 -43.87
N GLY A 23 -24.99 0.15 -42.84
CA GLY A 23 -24.93 1.53 -42.38
C GLY A 23 -23.72 2.17 -43.03
N PRO A 24 -23.91 3.04 -44.02
CA PRO A 24 -23.53 4.43 -43.82
C PRO A 24 -24.45 5.40 -44.57
N GLU A 25 -25.28 6.12 -43.83
CA GLU A 25 -25.99 7.30 -44.33
C GLU A 25 -25.54 8.46 -43.45
N VAL A 26 -24.35 8.97 -43.78
CA VAL A 26 -23.91 10.31 -43.43
C VAL A 26 -24.63 11.22 -44.42
N GLU A 27 -25.74 11.81 -43.99
CA GLU A 27 -26.44 12.84 -44.75
C GLU A 27 -26.57 14.08 -43.85
N ASP A 28 -25.93 15.14 -44.35
CA ASP A 28 -25.99 16.55 -43.97
C ASP A 28 -27.22 17.01 -43.16
N ASP A 29 -26.99 17.33 -41.89
CA ASP A 29 -27.74 18.40 -41.20
C ASP A 29 -26.80 19.58 -40.94
N LEU A 30 -26.40 20.20 -42.05
CA LEU A 30 -25.63 21.43 -42.13
C LEU A 30 -26.58 22.64 -42.18
N VAL A 31 -27.52 22.78 -41.24
CA VAL A 31 -28.29 24.03 -41.04
C VAL A 31 -28.63 24.26 -39.56
N ALA A 32 -27.69 24.87 -38.82
CA ALA A 32 -28.01 25.78 -37.71
C ALA A 32 -26.77 26.61 -37.35
N ARG A 33 -26.29 27.41 -38.30
CA ARG A 33 -25.31 28.47 -38.03
C ARG A 33 -26.06 29.73 -37.59
N GLY A 34 -26.44 29.77 -36.31
CA GLY A 34 -26.84 30.98 -35.58
C GLY A 34 -25.69 31.41 -34.66
N PRO A 35 -25.27 32.69 -34.66
CA PRO A 35 -24.12 33.15 -33.89
C PRO A 35 -24.54 33.46 -32.46
N GLU A 36 -24.29 32.54 -31.52
CA GLU A 36 -24.36 32.82 -30.09
C GLU A 36 -23.06 32.41 -29.43
N PHE A 37 -21.98 32.98 -29.94
CA PHE A 37 -20.70 33.10 -29.24
C PHE A 37 -20.47 34.57 -28.98
N GLU A 38 -19.99 34.87 -27.77
CA GLU A 38 -19.52 36.18 -27.30
C GLU A 38 -20.54 37.10 -26.59
N GLU A 39 -21.15 36.63 -25.49
CA GLU A 39 -21.51 37.57 -24.40
C GLU A 39 -21.52 36.98 -22.98
N ASP A 40 -20.71 35.95 -22.69
CA ASP A 40 -20.59 35.42 -21.30
C ASP A 40 -19.14 35.17 -20.84
N LEU A 41 -18.15 35.52 -21.66
CA LEU A 41 -16.74 35.44 -21.27
C LEU A 41 -16.21 36.74 -20.62
N ALA A 42 -16.96 37.84 -20.71
CA ALA A 42 -16.63 39.12 -20.07
C ALA A 42 -17.00 39.16 -18.58
N ALA A 43 -17.95 38.33 -18.11
CA ALA A 43 -18.36 38.27 -16.71
C ALA A 43 -17.47 37.35 -15.84
N ARG A 44 -16.56 36.58 -16.45
CA ARG A 44 -15.65 35.66 -15.73
C ARG A 44 -14.19 36.12 -15.73
N GLY A 45 -13.92 37.30 -16.29
CA GLY A 45 -12.59 37.89 -16.47
C GLY A 45 -12.22 38.98 -15.45
N ALA A 46 -12.79 38.97 -14.25
CA ALA A 46 -12.48 39.96 -13.21
C ALA A 46 -12.52 39.35 -11.80
N PHE A 47 -11.72 38.31 -11.57
CA PHE A 47 -11.20 37.95 -10.23
C PHE A 47 -9.80 37.35 -10.39
N VAL A 48 -8.90 38.13 -10.96
CA VAL A 48 -7.46 37.98 -10.74
C VAL A 48 -7.00 39.36 -10.29
N GLU A 49 -6.11 39.41 -9.30
CA GLU A 49 -5.77 40.57 -8.46
C GLU A 49 -6.84 40.74 -7.36
N ASP A 50 -6.65 40.33 -6.11
CA ASP A 50 -5.49 40.53 -5.25
C ASP A 50 -5.68 39.62 -4.02
N ASP A 51 -4.91 38.54 -3.90
CA ASP A 51 -4.73 37.77 -2.64
C ASP A 51 -3.55 36.79 -2.80
N LEU A 52 -2.51 37.22 -3.53
CA LEU A 52 -1.23 36.51 -3.62
C LEU A 52 -0.30 36.95 -2.46
N ALA A 53 -0.87 37.21 -1.28
CA ALA A 53 -0.14 37.56 -0.08
C ALA A 53 -0.20 36.40 0.92
N GLY A 54 0.90 35.66 1.02
CA GLY A 54 1.20 34.85 2.21
C GLY A 54 0.53 33.48 2.27
N ARG A 55 0.55 32.71 1.18
CA ARG A 55 0.41 31.26 1.29
C ARG A 55 1.78 30.62 1.12
N ASP A 56 2.41 30.35 2.25
CA ASP A 56 3.61 29.55 2.38
C ASP A 56 3.40 28.21 1.66
N LEU A 57 3.78 28.14 0.39
CA LEU A 57 3.71 26.94 -0.48
C LEU A 57 4.59 25.78 0.02
N GLU A 58 5.24 25.95 1.16
CA GLU A 58 6.06 24.96 1.83
C GLU A 58 5.25 24.14 2.87
N ASP A 59 4.12 24.67 3.36
CA ASP A 59 3.32 24.02 4.42
C ASP A 59 2.15 23.18 3.87
N ASP A 60 1.65 23.48 2.68
CA ASP A 60 0.61 22.68 2.02
C ASP A 60 1.13 21.38 1.38
N LEU A 61 2.45 21.22 1.20
CA LEU A 61 3.00 19.93 0.79
C LEU A 61 2.95 18.92 1.95
N ALA A 62 2.97 19.38 3.20
CA ALA A 62 2.73 18.52 4.36
C ALA A 62 1.24 18.12 4.46
N ALA A 63 0.31 19.04 4.14
CA ALA A 63 -1.13 18.80 4.21
C ALA A 63 -1.70 17.98 3.02
N ARG A 64 -1.18 18.17 1.80
CA ARG A 64 -1.57 17.37 0.62
C ARG A 64 -0.92 15.97 0.60
N SER A 65 0.09 15.76 1.45
CA SER A 65 0.62 14.44 1.78
C SER A 65 -0.17 13.75 2.90
N GLY A 66 -1.33 14.29 3.28
CA GLY A 66 -2.21 13.90 4.41
C GLY A 66 -2.84 12.51 4.35
N HIS A 67 -2.23 11.57 3.64
CA HIS A 67 -2.40 10.13 3.82
C HIS A 67 -1.04 9.50 4.15
N GLY A 68 -0.27 10.18 5.02
CA GLY A 68 0.99 9.68 5.55
C GLY A 68 0.76 8.31 6.18
N HIS A 69 1.44 7.31 5.64
CA HIS A 69 1.38 5.97 6.18
C HIS A 69 1.76 5.96 7.68
N PRO A 70 1.24 5.00 8.47
CA PRO A 70 1.60 4.89 9.88
C PRO A 70 3.11 4.87 10.07
N ASP A 71 3.60 5.62 11.05
CA ASP A 71 5.03 5.60 11.40
C ASP A 71 5.43 4.20 11.89
N CYS A 72 6.28 3.54 11.09
CA CYS A 72 6.81 2.21 11.35
C CYS A 72 8.09 2.20 12.20
N GLY A 73 8.62 3.37 12.57
CA GLY A 73 9.89 3.50 13.28
C GLY A 73 11.11 3.26 12.39
N GLN A 74 12.29 3.25 13.02
CA GLN A 74 13.57 3.29 12.29
C GLN A 74 13.90 2.01 11.51
N PHE A 75 13.43 0.84 11.95
CA PHE A 75 13.88 -0.45 11.40
C PHE A 75 12.85 -1.14 10.48
N ALA A 76 11.70 -0.51 10.28
CA ALA A 76 10.61 -1.04 9.48
C ALA A 76 10.15 -0.05 8.42
N SER A 77 9.42 -0.57 7.44
CA SER A 77 8.82 0.21 6.37
C SER A 77 7.34 -0.17 6.25
N TRP A 78 6.53 0.80 5.85
CA TRP A 78 5.12 0.55 5.57
C TRP A 78 4.96 -0.15 4.22
N SER A 79 4.12 -1.18 4.18
CA SER A 79 3.62 -1.75 2.93
C SER A 79 2.16 -1.35 2.75
N SER A 80 1.87 -0.59 1.70
CA SER A 80 0.50 -0.28 1.27
C SER A 80 -0.25 -1.53 0.82
N GLN A 81 0.45 -2.50 0.22
CA GLN A 81 -0.12 -3.77 -0.22
C GLN A 81 -0.70 -4.61 0.94
N PHE A 82 0.03 -4.66 2.06
CA PHE A 82 -0.38 -5.47 3.22
C PHE A 82 -1.00 -4.64 4.35
N ASN A 83 -1.15 -3.33 4.14
CA ASN A 83 -1.63 -2.37 5.13
C ASN A 83 -0.96 -2.54 6.51
N ARG A 84 0.36 -2.77 6.51
CA ARG A 84 1.13 -3.01 7.74
C ARG A 84 2.61 -2.68 7.58
N CYS A 85 3.25 -2.40 8.72
CA CYS A 85 4.69 -2.29 8.80
C CYS A 85 5.36 -3.67 8.74
N PHE A 86 6.52 -3.72 8.08
CA PHE A 86 7.39 -4.91 8.03
C PHE A 86 8.85 -4.49 8.23
N CYS A 87 9.64 -5.37 8.83
CA CYS A 87 11.05 -5.12 9.05
C CYS A 87 11.80 -5.07 7.72
N ARG A 88 12.70 -4.09 7.57
CA ARG A 88 13.55 -3.98 6.36
C ARG A 88 14.51 -5.15 6.23
N GLN A 89 14.94 -5.70 7.36
CA GLN A 89 15.87 -6.81 7.40
C GLN A 89 15.13 -8.15 7.21
N PRO A 90 15.58 -9.02 6.30
CA PRO A 90 14.95 -10.32 6.07
C PRO A 90 15.08 -11.22 7.30
N GLY A 91 14.04 -12.01 7.59
CA GLY A 91 14.01 -12.92 8.74
C GLY A 91 13.65 -12.26 10.08
N TYR A 92 13.32 -10.96 10.07
CA TYR A 92 12.87 -10.23 11.25
C TYR A 92 11.34 -10.10 11.25
N ILE A 93 10.77 -10.11 12.45
CA ILE A 93 9.35 -9.96 12.73
C ILE A 93 9.13 -8.57 13.32
N PHE A 94 8.14 -7.86 12.80
CA PHE A 94 7.76 -6.53 13.28
C PHE A 94 6.83 -6.63 14.50
N TYR A 95 7.15 -5.89 15.55
CA TYR A 95 6.36 -5.77 16.77
C TYR A 95 5.77 -4.35 16.87
N PRO A 96 4.44 -4.20 16.72
CA PRO A 96 3.81 -2.87 16.62
C PRO A 96 3.92 -2.06 17.90
N ASN A 97 3.82 -2.70 19.08
CA ASN A 97 3.77 -2.02 20.37
C ASN A 97 5.05 -1.26 20.76
N GLY A 98 6.16 -1.48 20.04
CA GLY A 98 7.34 -0.63 20.18
C GLY A 98 8.00 -0.27 18.86
N LYS A 99 7.29 -0.48 17.74
CA LYS A 99 7.81 -0.24 16.38
C LYS A 99 9.21 -0.85 16.19
N PHE A 100 9.35 -2.10 16.63
CA PHE A 100 10.65 -2.77 16.77
C PHE A 100 10.71 -4.05 15.96
N CYS A 101 11.93 -4.46 15.59
CA CYS A 101 12.18 -5.63 14.76
C CYS A 101 13.04 -6.63 15.52
N CYS A 102 12.51 -7.83 15.75
CA CYS A 102 13.30 -8.93 16.33
C CYS A 102 13.50 -10.03 15.31
N GLN A 103 14.67 -10.67 15.35
CA GLN A 103 14.89 -11.89 14.59
C GLN A 103 13.90 -12.98 15.03
N ARG A 104 13.51 -13.87 14.11
CA ARG A 104 12.51 -14.92 14.35
C ARG A 104 12.75 -15.75 15.61
N ASP A 105 14.00 -15.94 16.05
CA ASP A 105 14.36 -16.76 17.22
C ASP A 105 14.49 -15.98 18.54
N TYR A 106 13.96 -14.77 18.54
CA TYR A 106 13.96 -13.87 19.69
C TYR A 106 12.53 -13.61 20.15
N THR A 107 12.39 -13.29 21.43
CA THR A 107 11.17 -12.80 22.06
C THR A 107 11.32 -11.30 22.29
N TYR A 108 10.33 -10.52 21.86
CA TYR A 108 10.28 -9.08 22.12
C TYR A 108 9.68 -8.80 23.49
N TYR A 109 10.36 -7.98 24.29
CA TYR A 109 9.90 -7.49 25.58
C TYR A 109 9.58 -5.99 25.48
N PRO A 110 8.30 -5.59 25.57
CA PRO A 110 7.86 -4.23 25.26
C PRO A 110 8.30 -3.19 26.29
N ASP A 111 8.43 -3.58 27.56
CA ASP A 111 8.83 -2.73 28.68
C ASP A 111 10.27 -2.23 28.52
N GLY A 112 11.19 -3.10 28.09
CA GLY A 112 12.59 -2.76 27.83
C GLY A 112 12.90 -2.42 26.37
N ARG A 113 11.91 -2.56 25.48
CA ARG A 113 12.08 -2.47 24.01
C ARG A 113 13.27 -3.28 23.52
N VAL A 114 13.40 -4.52 24.01
CA VAL A 114 14.55 -5.38 23.72
C VAL A 114 14.10 -6.73 23.18
N CYS A 115 14.90 -7.29 22.29
CA CYS A 115 14.76 -8.65 21.80
C CYS A 115 15.71 -9.54 22.60
N CYS A 116 15.19 -10.53 23.33
CA CYS A 116 16.03 -11.57 23.93
C CYS A 116 15.99 -12.85 23.11
N PRO A 117 17.13 -13.56 22.93
CA PRO A 117 17.08 -14.90 22.38
C PRO A 117 16.10 -15.77 23.17
N ARG A 118 15.36 -16.67 22.51
CA ARG A 118 14.39 -17.55 23.20
C ARG A 118 15.00 -18.40 24.32
N SER A 119 16.31 -18.65 24.29
CA SER A 119 17.04 -19.41 25.30
C SER A 119 17.52 -18.56 26.49
N TYR A 120 17.27 -17.26 26.48
CA TYR A 120 17.67 -16.32 27.52
C TYR A 120 16.48 -15.96 28.41
N PHE A 121 16.80 -15.48 29.61
CA PHE A 121 15.83 -14.92 30.55
C PHE A 121 15.88 -13.40 30.48
N TYR A 122 14.72 -12.78 30.62
CA TYR A 122 14.58 -11.34 30.60
C TYR A 122 14.38 -10.80 32.01
N ASP A 123 15.22 -9.86 32.41
CA ASP A 123 15.14 -9.13 33.66
C ASP A 123 14.29 -7.88 33.46
N HIS A 124 13.05 -7.94 33.94
CA HIS A 124 12.09 -6.84 33.89
C HIS A 124 12.54 -5.61 34.68
N GLN A 125 13.41 -5.73 35.69
CA GLN A 125 13.86 -4.60 36.49
C GLN A 125 14.97 -3.80 35.79
N ARG A 126 15.83 -4.51 35.04
CA ARG A 126 17.00 -3.93 34.37
C ARG A 126 16.86 -3.81 32.86
N HIS A 127 15.75 -4.30 32.32
CA HIS A 127 15.44 -4.30 30.90
C HIS A 127 16.56 -4.95 30.07
N ARG A 128 17.08 -6.10 30.52
CA ARG A 128 18.19 -6.80 29.86
C ARG A 128 17.98 -8.31 29.85
N CYS A 129 18.62 -8.95 28.88
CA CYS A 129 18.63 -10.41 28.74
C CYS A 129 19.88 -10.99 29.41
N CYS A 130 19.76 -12.17 30.02
CA CYS A 130 20.91 -12.94 30.47
C CYS A 130 20.69 -14.44 30.26
N ARG A 131 21.79 -15.20 30.32
CA ARG A 131 21.71 -16.66 30.21
C ARG A 131 21.14 -17.26 31.49
N ARG A 132 20.70 -18.50 31.39
CA ARG A 132 20.18 -19.27 32.52
C ARG A 132 21.10 -19.31 33.74
N GLN A 133 22.40 -19.39 33.51
CA GLN A 133 23.43 -19.48 34.57
C GLN A 133 23.54 -18.18 35.38
N ASP A 134 23.21 -17.05 34.73
CA ASP A 134 23.27 -15.72 35.31
C ASP A 134 21.91 -15.25 35.84
N TYR A 135 20.83 -16.01 35.59
CA TYR A 135 19.49 -15.63 36.02
C TYR A 135 19.24 -16.12 37.46
N ASP A 136 18.93 -15.19 38.34
CA ASP A 136 18.50 -15.48 39.70
C ASP A 136 17.00 -15.76 39.73
N PHE A 137 16.64 -17.04 39.74
CA PHE A 137 15.25 -17.48 39.81
C PHE A 137 14.54 -17.09 41.12
N LYS A 138 15.28 -16.86 42.21
CA LYS A 138 14.70 -16.44 43.48
C LYS A 138 14.23 -15.00 43.43
N HIS A 139 15.01 -14.13 42.77
CA HIS A 139 14.72 -12.70 42.70
C HIS A 139 14.13 -12.26 41.34
N GLY A 140 14.02 -13.17 40.37
CA GLY A 140 13.47 -12.89 39.04
C GLY A 140 14.29 -11.86 38.24
N ARG A 141 15.62 -11.91 38.36
CA ARG A 141 16.51 -10.90 37.74
C ARG A 141 17.88 -11.45 37.36
N CYS A 142 18.57 -10.76 36.47
CA CYS A 142 19.93 -11.11 36.08
C CYS A 142 20.93 -10.72 37.17
N ARG A 143 21.88 -11.61 37.44
CA ARG A 143 23.03 -11.36 38.31
C ARG A 143 23.91 -10.26 37.72
N HIS A 144 24.65 -9.61 38.62
CA HIS A 144 25.68 -8.64 38.27
C HIS A 144 26.94 -9.33 37.78
#